data_AF-A0A4Y8SMF5-F1
#
_entry.id   AF-A0A4Y8SMF5-F1
#
_cell.length_a   1.000
_cell.length_b   1.000
_cell.length_c   1.000
_cell.angle_alpha   90.00
_cell.angle_beta   90.00
_cell.angle_gamma   90.00
#
_symmetry.space_group_name_H-M   'P 1'
#
loop_
_entity.id
_entity.type
_entity.pdbx_description
1 polymer ?
#
loop_
_entity_poly.entity_id
_entity_poly.type
_entity_poly.pdbx_seq_one_letter_code
_entity_poly.pdbx_strand_id
1 'polypeptide(L)'
;MNRHPQEIKTAIAKLERNLNTCVPYSCFGNDNKKSILVMLDVIKNNRSSVWINSTYLSISEMFHELPDNATWQSAMDAREWLDSQFQIEELLFKEVEISCSKLLQNFLINH
;
A
#
# COMPACT_ATOMS: atom_id res chain seq x y z
N MET A 1 -12.61 -14.65 -0.57
CA MET A 1 -11.38 -14.62 0.25
C MET A 1 -10.71 -15.97 0.09
N ASN A 2 -9.60 -16.00 -0.64
CA ASN A 2 -8.94 -17.23 -1.07
C ASN A 2 -7.57 -17.44 -0.41
N ARG A 3 -7.11 -16.48 0.40
CA ARG A 3 -5.80 -16.50 1.06
C ARG A 3 -5.82 -17.26 2.38
N HIS A 4 -4.73 -17.99 2.65
CA HIS A 4 -4.54 -18.69 3.92
C HIS A 4 -4.33 -17.67 5.08
N PRO A 5 -4.83 -17.92 6.31
CA PRO A 5 -4.69 -16.98 7.43
C PRO A 5 -3.25 -16.54 7.73
N GLN A 6 -2.28 -17.45 7.55
CA GLN A 6 -0.87 -17.14 7.75
C GLN A 6 -0.30 -16.15 6.70
N GLU A 7 -0.79 -16.22 5.45
CA GLU A 7 -0.44 -15.26 4.41
C GLU A 7 -0.98 -13.87 4.76
N ILE A 8 -2.22 -13.80 5.25
CA ILE A 8 -2.84 -12.55 5.71
C ILE A 8 -2.03 -11.92 6.83
N LYS A 9 -1.65 -12.70 7.85
CA LYS A 9 -0.82 -12.21 8.95
C LYS A 9 0.53 -11.68 8.45
N THR A 10 1.14 -12.38 7.50
CA THR A 10 2.43 -11.98 6.91
C THR A 10 2.30 -10.69 6.10
N ALA A 11 1.23 -10.56 5.33
CA ALA A 11 0.96 -9.38 4.53
C ALA A 11 0.71 -8.13 5.38
N ILE A 12 -0.08 -8.26 6.45
CA ILE A 12 -0.30 -7.19 7.42
C ILE A 12 1.04 -6.72 7.99
N ALA A 13 1.91 -7.63 8.43
CA ALA A 13 3.21 -7.28 8.99
C ALA A 13 4.12 -6.57 7.96
N LYS A 14 4.10 -6.98 6.69
CA LYS A 14 4.85 -6.32 5.61
C LYS A 14 4.34 -4.89 5.36
N LEU A 15 3.03 -4.70 5.29
CA LEU A 15 2.42 -3.37 5.10
C LEU A 15 2.65 -2.45 6.30
N GLU A 16 2.53 -2.96 7.53
CA GLU A 16 2.83 -2.20 8.75
C GLU A 16 4.30 -1.77 8.82
N ARG A 17 5.22 -2.62 8.35
CA ARG A 17 6.62 -2.22 8.17
C ARG A 17 6.75 -1.15 7.09
N ASN A 18 6.15 -1.36 5.93
CA ASN A 18 6.23 -0.44 4.80
C ASN A 18 5.66 0.94 5.14
N LEU A 19 4.66 1.04 6.00
CA LEU A 19 4.12 2.30 6.52
C LEU A 19 5.19 3.20 7.16
N ASN A 20 6.22 2.58 7.75
CA ASN A 20 7.31 3.26 8.44
C ASN A 20 8.55 3.45 7.56
N THR A 21 8.69 2.67 6.48
CA THR A 21 9.89 2.68 5.63
C THR A 21 9.65 3.29 4.25
N CYS A 22 8.42 3.43 3.79
CA CYS A 22 8.11 3.93 2.45
C CYS A 22 8.48 5.40 2.26
N VAL A 23 8.80 5.77 1.02
CA VAL A 23 8.79 7.17 0.61
C VAL A 23 7.39 7.76 0.82
N PRO A 24 7.26 9.03 1.27
CA PRO A 24 5.97 9.58 1.67
C PRO A 24 4.98 9.75 0.50
N TYR A 25 5.49 10.13 -0.68
CA TYR A 25 4.66 10.41 -1.85
C TYR A 25 5.10 9.58 -3.06
N SER A 26 4.15 9.20 -3.91
CA SER A 26 4.42 8.60 -5.22
C SER A 26 4.91 9.66 -6.22
N CYS A 27 5.37 9.22 -7.40
CA CYS A 27 5.75 10.13 -8.49
C CYS A 27 4.57 10.99 -9.01
N PHE A 28 3.33 10.59 -8.71
CA PHE A 28 2.11 11.33 -9.06
C PHE A 28 1.60 12.20 -7.89
N GLY A 29 2.33 12.27 -6.77
CA GLY A 29 1.95 13.08 -5.61
C GLY A 29 0.96 12.42 -4.65
N ASN A 30 0.63 11.14 -4.84
CA ASN A 30 -0.26 10.40 -3.94
C ASN A 30 0.44 10.08 -2.63
N ASP A 31 -0.26 10.22 -1.50
CA ASP A 31 0.26 9.87 -0.17
C ASP A 31 0.30 8.35 0.01
N ASN A 32 1.52 7.78 -0.04
CA ASN A 32 1.73 6.35 0.05
C ASN A 32 1.34 5.80 1.43
N LYS A 33 1.52 6.58 2.50
CA LYS A 33 1.14 6.14 3.85
C LYS A 33 -0.37 6.02 3.97
N LYS A 34 -1.10 6.98 3.41
CA LYS A 34 -2.56 6.91 3.32
C LYS A 34 -3.01 5.68 2.53
N SER A 35 -2.37 5.39 1.39
CA SER A 35 -2.63 4.18 0.61
C SER A 35 -2.42 2.90 1.41
N ILE A 36 -1.29 2.77 2.13
CA ILE A 36 -0.99 1.61 2.98
C ILE A 36 -2.05 1.44 4.09
N LEU A 37 -2.46 2.53 4.73
CA LEU A 37 -3.49 2.48 5.79
C LEU A 37 -4.83 1.95 5.26
N VAL A 38 -5.20 2.34 4.05
CA VAL A 38 -6.41 1.84 3.38
C VAL A 38 -6.28 0.36 3.03
N MET A 39 -5.15 -0.06 2.47
CA MET A 39 -4.88 -1.48 2.18
C MET A 39 -4.97 -2.32 3.46
N LEU A 40 -4.43 -1.81 4.58
CA LEU A 40 -4.51 -2.47 5.89
C LEU A 40 -5.95 -2.60 6.39
N ASP A 41 -6.82 -1.58 6.25
CA ASP A 41 -8.24 -1.70 6.63
C ASP A 41 -8.95 -2.77 5.80
N VAL A 42 -8.70 -2.80 4.48
CA VAL A 42 -9.29 -3.80 3.58
C VAL A 42 -8.87 -5.22 3.99
N ILE A 43 -7.59 -5.45 4.22
CA ILE A 43 -7.04 -6.77 4.58
C ILE A 43 -7.48 -7.20 5.97
N LYS A 44 -7.38 -6.33 6.98
CA LYS A 44 -7.72 -6.66 8.37
C LYS A 44 -9.19 -6.98 8.56
N ASN A 45 -10.06 -6.24 7.86
CA ASN A 45 -11.51 -6.35 8.01
C ASN A 45 -12.18 -7.12 6.87
N ASN A 46 -11.40 -7.69 5.96
CA ASN A 46 -11.88 -8.39 4.76
C ASN A 46 -12.99 -7.59 4.04
N ARG A 47 -12.74 -6.30 3.78
CA ARG A 47 -13.72 -5.40 3.16
C ARG A 47 -14.10 -5.91 1.77
N SER A 48 -15.38 -5.80 1.41
CA SER A 48 -15.89 -6.19 0.09
C SER A 48 -15.74 -5.05 -0.92
N SER A 49 -15.74 -5.36 -2.22
CA SER A 49 -15.73 -4.35 -3.29
C SER A 49 -16.93 -3.40 -3.20
N VAL A 50 -18.10 -3.89 -2.78
CA VAL A 50 -19.29 -3.05 -2.54
C VAL A 50 -19.03 -2.03 -1.43
N TRP A 51 -18.42 -2.47 -0.33
CA TRP A 51 -18.05 -1.56 0.76
C TRP A 51 -17.02 -0.53 0.29
N ILE A 52 -15.99 -0.97 -0.46
CA ILE A 52 -14.94 -0.10 -1.00
C ILE A 52 -15.56 0.98 -1.90
N ASN A 53 -16.40 0.58 -2.86
CA ASN A 53 -17.06 1.50 -3.79
C ASN A 53 -17.92 2.53 -3.05
N SER A 54 -18.76 2.08 -2.11
CA SER A 54 -19.62 2.98 -1.34
C SER A 54 -18.87 3.89 -0.35
N THR A 55 -17.65 3.51 0.05
CA THR A 55 -16.84 4.28 1.01
C THR A 55 -16.00 5.36 0.31
N TYR A 56 -15.43 5.04 -0.84
CA TYR A 56 -14.41 5.90 -1.47
C TYR A 56 -14.86 6.62 -2.74
N LEU A 57 -15.92 6.15 -3.41
CA LEU A 57 -16.43 6.79 -4.63
C LEU A 57 -17.65 7.66 -4.32
N SER A 58 -17.69 8.84 -4.94
CA SER A 58 -18.93 9.60 -5.09
C SER A 58 -19.87 8.92 -6.09
N ILE A 59 -21.15 9.32 -6.05
CA ILE A 59 -22.17 8.80 -6.98
C ILE A 59 -21.72 8.96 -8.45
N SER A 60 -21.12 10.10 -8.82
CA SER A 60 -20.63 10.31 -10.18
C SER A 60 -19.48 9.37 -10.55
N GLU A 61 -18.54 9.14 -9.62
CA GLU A 61 -17.41 8.24 -9.85
C GLU A 61 -17.82 6.77 -9.97
N MET A 62 -18.91 6.36 -9.31
CA MET A 62 -19.44 4.99 -9.43
C MET A 62 -19.89 4.62 -10.85
N PHE A 63 -20.16 5.61 -11.71
CA PHE A 63 -20.51 5.38 -13.11
C PHE A 63 -19.28 5.38 -14.03
N HIS A 64 -18.08 5.68 -13.52
CA HIS A 64 -16.85 5.59 -14.29
C HIS A 64 -16.27 4.18 -14.19
N GLU A 65 -15.83 3.61 -15.31
CA GLU A 65 -15.16 2.30 -15.33
C GLU A 65 -13.82 2.34 -14.57
N LEU A 66 -13.11 3.47 -14.66
CA LEU A 66 -11.82 3.71 -13.99
C LEU A 66 -11.85 5.08 -13.29
N PRO A 67 -12.33 5.14 -12.04
CA PRO A 67 -12.30 6.36 -11.26
C PRO A 67 -10.87 6.83 -11.00
N ASP A 68 -10.58 8.12 -11.22
CA ASP A 68 -9.30 8.73 -10.85
C ASP A 68 -9.26 9.03 -9.34
N ASN A 69 -9.17 7.96 -8.55
CA ASN A 69 -9.22 8.02 -7.11
C ASN A 69 -8.19 7.06 -6.51
N ALA A 70 -7.01 7.59 -6.18
CA ALA A 70 -5.89 6.81 -5.66
C ALA A 70 -6.23 6.03 -4.37
N THR A 71 -7.15 6.56 -3.55
CA THR A 71 -7.57 5.91 -2.30
C THR A 71 -8.44 4.69 -2.60
N TRP A 72 -9.40 4.83 -3.52
CA TRP A 72 -10.19 3.72 -4.02
C TRP A 72 -9.33 2.66 -4.70
N GLN A 73 -8.39 3.08 -5.56
CA GLN A 73 -7.49 2.14 -6.25
C GLN A 73 -6.69 1.31 -5.25
N SER A 74 -6.08 1.95 -4.24
CA SER A 74 -5.33 1.24 -3.19
C SER A 74 -6.21 0.23 -2.43
N ALA A 75 -7.49 0.55 -2.22
CA ALA A 75 -8.43 -0.37 -1.59
C ALA A 75 -8.77 -1.56 -2.50
N MET A 76 -8.97 -1.32 -3.79
CA MET A 76 -9.23 -2.36 -4.79
C MET A 76 -8.03 -3.28 -5.00
N ASP A 77 -6.81 -2.74 -5.04
CA ASP A 77 -5.58 -3.54 -5.13
C ASP A 77 -5.50 -4.52 -3.93
N ALA A 78 -5.76 -4.04 -2.72
CA ALA A 78 -5.79 -4.91 -1.53
C ALA A 78 -6.90 -5.98 -1.59
N ARG A 79 -8.04 -5.68 -2.20
CA ARG A 79 -9.15 -6.63 -2.42
C ARG A 79 -8.76 -7.70 -3.43
N GLU A 80 -8.17 -7.32 -4.56
CA GLU A 80 -7.69 -8.24 -5.59
C GLU A 80 -6.58 -9.15 -5.06
N TRP A 81 -5.69 -8.60 -4.22
CA TRP A 81 -4.69 -9.40 -3.52
C TRP A 81 -5.30 -10.50 -2.62
N LEU A 82 -6.37 -10.17 -1.86
CA LEU A 82 -7.11 -11.14 -1.04
C LEU A 82 -7.82 -12.23 -1.87
N ASP A 83 -8.05 -11.95 -3.14
CA ASP A 83 -8.64 -12.86 -4.13
C ASP A 83 -7.57 -13.58 -4.97
N SER A 84 -6.32 -13.53 -4.49
CA SER A 84 -5.15 -14.25 -4.99
C SER A 84 -4.72 -13.89 -6.42
N GLN A 85 -4.99 -12.66 -6.86
CA GLN A 85 -4.62 -12.21 -8.21
C GLN A 85 -3.12 -12.00 -8.39
N PHE A 86 -2.41 -11.59 -7.33
CA PHE A 86 -1.00 -11.20 -7.40
C PHE A 86 -0.31 -11.28 -6.01
N GLN A 87 1.00 -11.06 -5.92
CA GLN A 87 1.76 -11.24 -4.67
C GLN A 87 1.79 -10.00 -3.77
N ILE A 88 2.10 -10.17 -2.49
CA ILE A 88 2.09 -9.04 -1.54
C ILE A 88 3.15 -7.98 -1.85
N GLU A 89 4.26 -8.39 -2.46
CA GLU A 89 5.36 -7.52 -2.89
C GLU A 89 4.89 -6.41 -3.83
N GLU A 90 3.82 -6.65 -4.60
CA GLU A 90 3.26 -5.71 -5.56
C GLU A 90 2.43 -4.60 -4.90
N LEU A 91 2.03 -4.77 -3.64
CA LEU A 91 1.38 -3.71 -2.83
C LEU A 91 2.39 -2.83 -2.08
N LEU A 92 3.67 -3.19 -2.07
CA LEU A 92 4.67 -2.47 -1.26
C LEU A 92 5.21 -1.26 -2.01
N PHE A 93 5.21 -0.12 -1.33
CA PHE A 93 5.81 1.10 -1.86
C PHE A 93 7.33 1.08 -1.69
N LYS A 94 8.03 1.79 -2.58
CA LYS A 94 9.49 1.94 -2.51
C LYS A 94 9.91 2.48 -1.15
N GLU A 95 10.92 1.84 -0.54
CA GLU A 95 11.48 2.28 0.74
C GLU A 95 12.40 3.49 0.58
N VAL A 96 12.51 4.30 1.63
CA VAL A 96 13.52 5.35 1.74
C VAL A 96 14.88 4.67 1.80
N GLU A 97 15.71 4.86 0.77
CA GLU A 97 17.10 4.41 0.78
C GLU A 97 17.87 5.24 1.82
N ILE A 98 18.03 4.72 3.04
CA ILE A 98 18.93 5.29 4.03
C ILE A 98 20.35 4.93 3.61
N SER A 99 20.93 5.69 2.67
CA SER A 99 22.35 5.56 2.29
C SER A 99 23.23 6.13 3.41
N CYS A 100 23.34 5.40 4.53
CA CYS A 100 24.21 5.77 5.64
C CYS A 100 25.69 5.47 5.37
N SER A 101 26.04 4.84 4.24
CA SER A 101 27.39 4.37 3.96
C SER A 101 28.32 5.43 3.36
N LYS A 102 27.80 6.41 2.60
CA LYS A 102 28.65 7.45 1.97
C LYS A 102 29.02 8.60 2.91
N LEU A 103 28.18 8.89 3.90
CA LEU A 103 28.47 9.97 4.87
C LEU A 103 29.50 9.55 5.93
N LEU A 104 29.53 8.26 6.32
CA LEU A 104 30.50 7.75 7.28
C LEU A 104 31.88 7.49 6.65
N GLN A 105 31.96 7.09 5.37
CA GLN A 105 33.24 6.90 4.70
C GLN A 105 34.03 8.22 4.56
N ASN A 106 33.37 9.35 4.29
CA ASN A 106 34.06 10.64 4.20
C ASN A 106 34.52 11.22 5.55
N PHE A 107 33.93 10.75 6.66
CA PHE A 107 34.36 11.14 8.01
C PHE A 107 35.54 10.31 8.52
N LEU A 108 35.66 9.05 8.09
CA LEU A 108 36.72 8.14 8.54
C LEU A 108 37.99 8.20 7.68
N ILE A 109 37.97 8.86 6.52
CA ILE A 109 39.13 8.99 5.62
C ILE A 109 39.92 10.30 5.89
N ASN A 110 39.36 11.22 6.69
CA ASN A 110 39.98 12.52 7.00
C ASN A 110 40.59 12.62 8.41
N HIS A 111 40.91 11.50 9.06
CA HIS A 111 41.63 11.46 10.34
C HIS A 111 42.82 10.50 10.30
#